data_AF-A0A432T9Y9-F1
#
_entry.id   AF-A0A432T9Y9-F1
#
_cell.length_a   1.000
_cell.length_b   1.000
_cell.length_c   1.000
_cell.angle_alpha   90.00
_cell.angle_beta   90.00
_cell.angle_gamma   90.00
#
_symmetry.space_group_name_H-M   'P 1'
#
loop_
_entity.id
_entity.type
_entity.pdbx_description
1 polymer ?
#
loop_
_entity_poly.entity_id
_entity_poly.type
_entity_poly.pdbx_seq_one_letter_code
_entity_poly.pdbx_strand_id
1 'polypeptide(L)'
;MKDKELVIFDMDGTLVDSSLTIANAINHVRRHLGYSPMDPEDILKKVNDPMIDPARTFYHARRFEPIHEKLFTDYYTNNHSKELVLYDGVVELLDALKER
;
A
#
# COMPACT_ATOMS: atom_id res chain seq x y z
N MET A 1 -24.26 -17.45 16.14
CA MET A 1 -23.44 -16.23 15.97
C MET A 1 -24.33 -15.04 16.30
N LYS A 2 -23.84 -14.02 17.01
CA LYS A 2 -24.60 -12.77 17.16
C LYS A 2 -24.73 -12.11 15.78
N ASP A 3 -25.92 -11.61 15.44
CA ASP A 3 -26.09 -10.76 14.27
C ASP A 3 -25.22 -9.53 14.45
N LYS A 4 -24.31 -9.30 13.49
CA LYS A 4 -23.46 -8.12 13.46
C LYS A 4 -24.08 -7.13 12.48
N GLU A 5 -24.53 -6.00 13.00
CA GLU A 5 -25.17 -4.93 12.22
C GLU A 5 -24.17 -4.10 11.41
N LEU A 6 -22.86 -4.21 11.70
CA LEU A 6 -21.82 -3.42 11.04
C LEU A 6 -20.54 -4.25 10.83
N VAL A 7 -20.01 -4.17 9.61
CA VAL A 7 -18.71 -4.70 9.21
C VAL A 7 -17.87 -3.55 8.66
N ILE A 8 -16.65 -3.36 9.19
CA ILE A 8 -15.69 -2.36 8.73
C ILE A 8 -14.51 -3.11 8.13
N PHE A 9 -14.07 -2.67 6.95
CA PHE A 9 -12.91 -3.23 6.24
C PHE A 9 -11.80 -2.20 6.20
N ASP A 10 -10.58 -2.68 6.37
CA ASP A 10 -9.41 -1.99 5.81
C ASP A 10 -9.41 -2.16 4.28
N MET A 11 -8.70 -1.31 3.55
CA MET A 11 -8.65 -1.38 2.08
C MET A 11 -7.44 -2.20 1.62
N ASP A 12 -6.25 -1.68 1.86
CA ASP A 12 -4.99 -2.23 1.39
C ASP A 12 -4.65 -3.52 2.14
N GLY A 13 -4.33 -4.59 1.40
CA GLY A 13 -4.04 -5.89 2.00
C GLY A 13 -5.27 -6.61 2.59
N THR A 14 -6.47 -6.05 2.43
CA THR A 14 -7.74 -6.68 2.85
C THR A 14 -8.72 -6.84 1.69
N LEU A 15 -9.10 -5.75 1.03
CA LEU A 15 -10.00 -5.78 -0.14
C LEU A 15 -9.22 -5.79 -1.44
N VAL A 16 -8.12 -5.06 -1.49
CA VAL A 16 -7.25 -4.93 -2.66
C VAL A 16 -5.83 -5.37 -2.33
N ASP A 17 -5.19 -6.02 -3.29
CA ASP A 17 -3.74 -6.14 -3.35
C ASP A 17 -3.16 -4.85 -3.94
N SER A 18 -2.57 -4.04 -3.06
CA SER A 18 -1.85 -2.81 -3.41
C SER A 18 -0.33 -2.94 -3.34
N SER A 19 0.17 -4.15 -3.19
CA SER A 19 1.58 -4.45 -3.02
C SER A 19 2.44 -3.86 -4.15
N LEU A 20 1.99 -4.04 -5.40
CA LEU A 20 2.70 -3.53 -6.57
C LEU A 20 2.77 -1.99 -6.58
N THR A 21 1.63 -1.34 -6.34
CA THR A 21 1.52 0.13 -6.32
C THR A 21 2.41 0.73 -5.24
N ILE A 22 2.42 0.15 -4.05
CA ILE A 22 3.26 0.60 -2.91
C ILE A 22 4.74 0.45 -3.24
N ALA A 23 5.15 -0.72 -3.76
CA ALA A 23 6.54 -0.97 -4.11
C ALA A 23 7.04 0.01 -5.20
N ASN A 24 6.21 0.25 -6.22
CA ASN A 24 6.53 1.17 -7.29
C ASN A 24 6.55 2.62 -6.83
N ALA A 25 5.65 3.04 -5.94
CA ALA A 25 5.62 4.37 -5.36
C ALA A 25 6.89 4.63 -4.51
N ILE A 26 7.31 3.68 -3.68
CA ILE A 26 8.56 3.78 -2.91
C ILE A 26 9.76 3.92 -3.85
N ASN A 27 9.83 3.09 -4.90
CA ASN A 27 10.90 3.19 -5.91
C ASN A 27 10.83 4.47 -6.73
N HIS A 28 9.65 5.06 -6.93
CA HIS A 28 9.50 6.36 -7.56
C HIS A 28 10.11 7.46 -6.70
N VAL A 29 9.82 7.49 -5.40
CA VAL A 29 10.44 8.43 -4.45
C VAL A 29 11.96 8.23 -4.42
N ARG A 30 12.44 6.99 -4.28
CA ARG A 30 13.88 6.67 -4.26
C ARG A 30 14.63 7.19 -5.48
N ARG A 31 14.08 6.99 -6.68
CA ARG A 31 14.66 7.51 -7.93
C ARG A 31 14.77 9.04 -7.93
N HIS A 32 13.76 9.75 -7.42
CA HIS A 32 13.79 11.22 -7.31
C HIS A 32 14.83 11.72 -6.32
N LEU A 33 15.12 10.96 -5.27
CA LEU A 33 16.17 11.26 -4.29
C LEU A 33 17.58 10.83 -4.76
N GLY A 34 17.70 10.21 -5.94
CA GLY A 34 18.97 9.73 -6.49
C GLY A 34 19.43 8.36 -5.95
N TYR A 35 18.54 7.60 -5.31
CA TYR A 35 18.83 6.26 -4.81
C TYR A 35 18.47 5.18 -5.84
N SER A 36 19.22 4.07 -5.83
CA SER A 36 18.88 2.89 -6.62
C SER A 36 17.55 2.28 -6.18
N PRO A 37 16.76 1.73 -7.11
CA PRO A 37 15.54 1.02 -6.77
C PRO A 37 15.86 -0.18 -5.89
N MET A 38 14.93 -0.51 -5.00
CA MET A 38 14.95 -1.73 -4.21
C MET A 38 14.11 -2.80 -4.89
N ASP A 39 14.40 -4.06 -4.59
CA ASP A 39 13.58 -5.18 -5.01
C ASP A 39 12.15 -5.07 -4.41
N PRO A 40 11.09 -5.28 -5.20
CA PRO A 40 9.71 -5.18 -4.72
C PRO A 40 9.39 -6.09 -3.53
N GLU A 41 9.85 -7.34 -3.51
CA GLU A 41 9.59 -8.25 -2.39
C GLU A 41 10.25 -7.77 -1.11
N ASP A 42 11.47 -7.24 -1.24
CA ASP A 42 12.20 -6.64 -0.14
C ASP A 42 11.55 -5.37 0.41
N ILE A 43 10.89 -4.59 -0.45
CA ILE A 43 10.09 -3.44 -0.03
C ILE A 43 8.89 -3.93 0.77
N LEU A 44 8.14 -4.91 0.26
CA LEU A 44 6.92 -5.42 0.90
C LEU A 44 7.19 -6.04 2.26
N LYS A 45 8.27 -6.83 2.38
CA LYS A 45 8.70 -7.38 3.67
C LYS A 45 8.97 -6.28 4.69
N LYS A 46 9.60 -5.19 4.26
CA LYS A 46 9.97 -4.06 5.11
C LYS A 46 8.76 -3.19 5.47
N VAL A 47 7.85 -2.91 4.53
CA VAL A 47 6.62 -2.15 4.79
C VAL A 47 5.77 -2.81 5.87
N ASN A 48 5.73 -4.15 5.88
CA ASN A 48 4.97 -4.93 6.86
C ASN A 48 5.72 -5.19 8.17
N ASP A 49 6.97 -4.74 8.32
CA ASP A 49 7.76 -4.93 9.53
C ASP A 49 7.53 -3.76 10.52
N PRO A 50 6.85 -3.98 11.66
CA PRO A 50 6.58 -2.92 12.62
C PRO A 50 7.83 -2.44 13.37
N MET A 51 8.96 -3.13 13.25
CA MET A 51 10.21 -2.80 13.96
C MET A 51 11.10 -1.82 13.18
N ILE A 52 10.80 -1.55 11.92
CA ILE A 52 11.61 -0.64 11.11
C ILE A 52 11.05 0.78 11.09
N ASP A 53 11.94 1.75 10.87
CA ASP A 53 11.57 3.11 10.51
C ASP A 53 11.53 3.21 8.98
N PRO A 54 10.35 3.38 8.35
CA PRO A 54 10.24 3.42 6.90
C PRO A 54 10.98 4.62 6.27
N ALA A 55 10.98 5.78 6.91
CA ALA A 55 11.65 6.97 6.36
C ALA A 55 13.16 6.76 6.33
N ARG A 56 13.71 6.17 7.39
CA ARG A 56 15.13 5.83 7.45
C ARG A 56 15.50 4.70 6.50
N THR A 57 14.63 3.70 6.39
CA THR A 57 14.89 2.49 5.60
C THR A 57 14.81 2.76 4.11
N PHE A 58 13.75 3.44 3.66
CA PHE A 58 13.50 3.66 2.23
C PHE A 58 14.11 4.94 1.70
N TYR A 59 14.25 5.99 2.52
CA TYR A 59 14.65 7.32 2.04
C TYR A 59 15.90 7.86 2.72
N HIS A 60 16.54 7.08 3.60
CA HIS A 60 17.72 7.50 4.37
C HIS A 60 17.49 8.80 5.17
N ALA A 61 16.24 9.09 5.50
CA ALA A 61 15.80 10.29 6.18
C ALA A 61 15.52 10.02 7.66
N ARG A 62 15.60 11.04 8.52
CA ARG A 62 15.25 10.91 9.95
C ARG A 62 13.74 10.84 10.20
N ARG A 63 12.95 11.28 9.23
CA ARG A 63 11.48 11.32 9.23
C ARG A 63 10.99 11.49 7.80
N PHE A 64 9.70 11.28 7.55
CA PHE A 64 9.12 11.67 6.27
C PHE A 64 9.19 13.20 6.10
N GLU A 65 9.58 13.62 4.90
CA GLU A 65 9.60 15.01 4.49
C GLU A 65 8.43 15.22 3.52
N PRO A 66 7.90 16.46 3.40
CA PRO A 66 6.77 16.73 2.51
C PRO A 66 6.98 16.27 1.07
N ILE A 67 8.24 16.25 0.60
CA ILE A 67 8.58 15.75 -0.73
C ILE A 67 8.36 14.24 -0.87
N HIS A 68 8.61 13.44 0.17
CA HIS A 68 8.36 12.00 0.15
C HIS A 68 6.88 11.71 0.00
N GLU A 69 6.05 12.38 0.80
CA GLU A 69 4.59 12.23 0.78
C GLU A 69 4.02 12.69 -0.55
N LYS A 70 4.47 13.84 -1.07
CA LYS A 70 4.04 14.35 -2.37
C LYS A 70 4.35 13.37 -3.49
N LEU A 71 5.61 12.95 -3.62
CA LEU A 71 6.04 12.04 -4.70
C LEU A 71 5.37 10.67 -4.60
N PHE A 72 5.20 10.15 -3.38
CA PHE A 72 4.48 8.90 -3.16
C PHE A 72 3.02 9.03 -3.59
N THR A 73 2.33 10.09 -3.14
CA THR A 73 0.92 10.34 -3.43
C THR A 73 0.71 10.58 -4.92
N ASP A 74 1.59 11.34 -5.58
CA ASP A 74 1.55 11.60 -7.02
C ASP A 74 1.69 10.29 -7.81
N TYR A 75 2.62 9.41 -7.43
CA TYR A 75 2.74 8.10 -8.08
C TYR A 75 1.50 7.24 -7.82
N TYR A 76 1.07 7.12 -6.57
CA TYR A 76 -0.05 6.28 -6.17
C TYR A 76 -1.33 6.70 -6.90
N THR A 77 -1.66 8.00 -6.88
CA THR A 77 -2.85 8.58 -7.52
C THR A 77 -2.90 8.31 -9.02
N ASN A 78 -1.76 8.42 -9.70
CA ASN A 78 -1.69 8.28 -11.15
C ASN A 78 -1.65 6.83 -11.63
N ASN A 79 -1.32 5.86 -10.76
CA ASN A 79 -1.09 4.47 -11.15
C ASN A 79 -2.01 3.45 -10.47
N HIS A 80 -2.67 3.79 -9.36
CA HIS A 80 -3.49 2.84 -8.61
C HIS A 80 -4.57 2.16 -9.47
N SER A 81 -5.17 2.86 -10.43
CA SER A 81 -6.23 2.30 -11.29
C SER A 81 -5.75 1.18 -12.22
N LYS A 82 -4.43 1.08 -12.43
CA LYS A 82 -3.79 0.07 -13.29
C LYS A 82 -3.10 -1.03 -12.49
N GLU A 83 -2.68 -0.72 -11.27
CA GLU A 83 -1.82 -1.58 -10.45
C GLU A 83 -2.57 -2.25 -9.29
N LEU A 84 -3.77 -1.78 -8.92
CA LEU A 84 -4.60 -2.42 -7.89
C LEU A 84 -5.38 -3.61 -8.46
N VAL A 85 -5.37 -4.70 -7.69
CA VAL A 85 -6.13 -5.92 -8.00
C VAL A 85 -7.02 -6.24 -6.80
N LEU A 86 -8.30 -6.54 -7.04
CA LEU A 86 -9.17 -7.06 -5.98
C LEU A 86 -8.74 -8.49 -5.63
N TYR A 87 -8.76 -8.85 -4.35
CA TYR A 87 -8.56 -10.25 -3.99
C TYR A 87 -9.72 -11.12 -4.49
N ASP A 88 -9.41 -12.36 -4.87
CA ASP A 88 -10.40 -13.35 -5.30
C ASP A 88 -11.47 -13.53 -4.22
N GLY A 89 -12.75 -13.49 -4.61
CA GLY A 89 -13.87 -13.67 -3.69
C GLY A 89 -14.32 -12.41 -2.95
N VAL A 90 -13.62 -11.27 -3.08
CA VAL A 90 -14.00 -10.03 -2.38
C VAL A 90 -15.33 -9.48 -2.86
N VAL A 91 -15.61 -9.53 -4.16
CA VAL A 91 -16.89 -9.04 -4.71
C VAL A 91 -18.04 -9.89 -4.17
N GLU A 92 -17.90 -11.21 -4.22
CA GLU A 92 -18.88 -12.17 -3.74
C GLU A 92 -19.12 -12.03 -2.23
N LEU A 93 -18.06 -11.80 -1.45
CA LEU A 93 -18.15 -11.54 -0.02
C LEU A 93 -18.95 -10.26 0.27
N LEU A 94 -18.64 -9.16 -0.42
CA LEU A 94 -19.31 -7.87 -0.21
C LEU A 94 -20.78 -7.93 -0.61
N ASP A 95 -21.11 -8.61 -1.72
CA ASP A 95 -22.49 -8.82 -2.14
C ASP A 95 -23.26 -9.66 -1.12
N ALA A 96 -22.68 -10.77 -0.65
CA ALA A 96 -23.32 -11.63 0.36
C ALA A 96 -23.53 -10.94 1.72
N LEU A 97 -22.63 -10.02 2.11
CA LEU A 97 -22.78 -9.24 3.34
C LEU A 97 -23.83 -8.14 3.22
N LYS A 98 -24.04 -7.60 2.02
CA LYS A 98 -25.06 -6.57 1.74
C LYS A 98 -26.48 -7.12 1.76
N GLU A 99 -26.66 -8.40 1.44
CA GLU A 99 -27.96 -9.09 1.44
C GLU A 99 -28.41 -9.58 2.83
N ARG A 100 -27.57 -9.40 3.85
CA ARG A 100 -27.84 -9.78 5.25
C ARG A 100 -28.41 -8.62 6.05
#